data_AF-A0A102XG54-F1
#
_entry.id   AF-A0A102XG54-F1
#
_cell.length_a   1.000
_cell.length_b   1.000
_cell.length_c   1.000
_cell.angle_alpha   90.00
_cell.angle_beta   90.00
_cell.angle_gamma   90.00
#
_symmetry.space_group_name_H-M   'P 1'
#
loop_
_entity.id
_entity.type
_entity.pdbx_description
1 polymer ?
#
loop_
_entity_poly.entity_id
_entity_poly.type
_entity_poly.pdbx_seq_one_letter_code
_entity_poly.pdbx_strand_id
1 'polypeptide(L)'
;MQLYEIGQAVAKRRAELDLTQAQLAKLAGLSRFTVNQLETGKVKDLGINKLIPLLSVLGIELTTRPRPDQKGLYKATVSANVSYKGDLTERLLADALATGRIPEGYESQLSVVLDEVPVSVVVKAAEEVATRSGTPLRQIWKHLAAWSKDLHLYRGIWG
;
A
#
# COMPACT_ATOMS: atom_id res chain seq x y z
N MET A 1 -5.96 -0.84 -7.54
CA MET A 1 -6.94 -1.59 -8.34
C MET A 1 -8.14 -1.84 -7.47
N GLN A 2 -9.30 -1.38 -7.92
CA GLN A 2 -10.58 -1.54 -7.24
C GLN A 2 -11.37 -2.67 -7.89
N LEU A 3 -12.29 -3.32 -7.15
CA LEU A 3 -13.07 -4.46 -7.66
C LEU A 3 -13.91 -4.11 -8.90
N TYR A 4 -14.36 -2.85 -9.02
CA TYR A 4 -15.09 -2.38 -10.20
C TYR A 4 -14.23 -2.40 -11.47
N GLU A 5 -12.92 -2.09 -11.38
CA GLU A 5 -11.99 -2.08 -12.51
C GLU A 5 -11.76 -3.51 -13.01
N ILE A 6 -11.67 -4.46 -12.07
CA ILE A 6 -11.59 -5.89 -12.37
C ILE A 6 -12.86 -6.34 -13.11
N GLY A 7 -14.04 -5.92 -12.64
CA GLY A 7 -15.32 -6.24 -13.28
C GLY A 7 -15.41 -5.74 -14.73
N GLN A 8 -14.92 -4.52 -15.00
CA GLN A 8 -14.85 -3.99 -16.36
C GLN A 8 -13.90 -4.78 -17.26
N ALA A 9 -12.72 -5.16 -16.74
CA ALA A 9 -11.76 -5.99 -17.47
C ALA A 9 -12.35 -7.38 -17.79
N VAL A 10 -13.08 -7.97 -16.84
CA VAL A 10 -13.82 -9.23 -17.02
C VAL A 10 -14.87 -9.09 -18.11
N ALA A 11 -15.71 -8.05 -18.07
CA ALA A 11 -16.77 -7.83 -19.06
C ALA A 11 -16.20 -7.67 -20.47
N LYS A 12 -15.13 -6.87 -20.60
CA LYS A 12 -14.41 -6.64 -21.86
C LYS A 12 -13.85 -7.95 -22.41
N ARG A 13 -13.08 -8.68 -21.61
CA ARG A 13 -12.44 -9.93 -22.04
C ARG A 13 -13.46 -11.03 -22.36
N ARG A 14 -14.54 -11.12 -21.60
CA ARG A 14 -15.66 -12.03 -21.89
C ARG A 14 -16.25 -11.75 -23.27
N ALA A 15 -16.48 -10.48 -23.60
CA ALA A 15 -17.03 -10.06 -24.89
C ALA A 15 -16.07 -10.35 -26.05
N GLU A 16 -14.75 -10.14 -25.88
CA GLU A 16 -13.73 -10.51 -26.87
C GLU A 16 -13.68 -12.01 -27.18
N LEU A 17 -14.17 -12.86 -26.27
CA LEU A 17 -14.24 -14.31 -26.41
C LEU A 17 -15.63 -14.80 -26.85
N ASP A 18 -16.55 -13.90 -27.20
CA ASP A 18 -17.94 -14.20 -27.57
C ASP A 18 -18.71 -15.05 -26.54
N LEU A 19 -18.34 -14.95 -25.26
CA LEU A 19 -19.01 -15.65 -24.17
C LEU A 19 -20.17 -14.83 -23.63
N THR A 20 -21.32 -15.44 -23.38
CA THR A 20 -22.39 -14.84 -22.57
C THR A 20 -22.01 -14.86 -21.08
N GLN A 21 -22.64 -14.00 -20.27
CA GLN A 21 -22.48 -14.03 -18.80
C GLN A 21 -22.84 -15.40 -18.21
N ALA A 22 -23.81 -16.11 -18.80
CA ALA A 22 -24.22 -17.44 -18.35
C ALA A 22 -23.15 -18.50 -18.65
N GLN A 23 -22.49 -18.43 -19.81
CA GLN A 23 -21.39 -19.32 -20.16
C GLN A 23 -20.19 -19.10 -19.25
N LEU A 24 -19.76 -17.84 -19.05
CA LEU A 24 -18.68 -17.52 -18.12
C LEU A 24 -19.00 -18.01 -16.70
N ALA A 25 -20.24 -17.76 -16.22
CA ALA A 25 -20.68 -18.22 -14.91
C ALA A 25 -20.57 -19.75 -14.77
N LYS A 26 -21.04 -20.51 -15.77
CA LYS A 26 -20.96 -21.97 -15.78
C LYS A 26 -19.50 -22.47 -15.76
N LEU A 27 -18.64 -21.87 -16.59
CA LEU A 27 -17.22 -22.23 -16.67
C LEU A 27 -16.46 -21.92 -15.37
N ALA A 28 -16.81 -20.81 -14.71
CA ALA A 28 -16.18 -20.38 -13.46
C ALA A 28 -16.80 -21.00 -12.19
N GLY A 29 -17.85 -21.81 -12.30
CA GLY A 29 -18.57 -22.36 -11.14
C GLY A 29 -19.31 -21.28 -10.32
N LEU A 30 -19.79 -20.22 -10.98
CA LEU A 30 -20.48 -19.08 -10.37
C LEU A 30 -21.92 -18.97 -10.85
N SER A 31 -22.72 -18.17 -10.16
CA SER A 31 -24.04 -17.81 -10.65
C SER A 31 -23.95 -16.71 -11.71
N ARG A 32 -24.85 -16.71 -12.70
CA ARG A 32 -25.00 -15.61 -13.67
C ARG A 32 -25.18 -14.26 -12.97
N PHE A 33 -25.93 -14.24 -11.86
CA PHE A 33 -26.13 -13.04 -11.04
C PHE A 33 -24.81 -12.49 -10.50
N THR A 34 -23.92 -13.35 -9.98
CA THR A 34 -22.59 -12.95 -9.50
C THR A 34 -21.75 -12.33 -10.62
N VAL A 35 -21.72 -12.95 -11.81
CA VAL A 35 -20.99 -12.40 -12.97
C VAL A 35 -21.57 -11.04 -13.39
N ASN A 36 -22.90 -10.92 -13.44
CA ASN A 36 -23.54 -9.64 -13.76
C ASN A 36 -23.21 -8.53 -12.74
N GLN A 37 -23.25 -8.84 -11.45
CA GLN A 37 -22.92 -7.88 -10.39
C GLN A 37 -21.45 -7.47 -10.43
N LEU A 38 -20.55 -8.40 -10.76
CA LEU A 38 -19.14 -8.12 -10.97
C LEU A 38 -18.95 -7.17 -12.16
N GLU A 39 -19.48 -7.51 -13.33
CA GLU A 39 -19.34 -6.73 -14.56
C GLU A 39 -19.98 -5.34 -14.48
N THR A 40 -21.03 -5.18 -13.67
CA THR A 40 -21.73 -3.90 -13.46
C THR A 40 -21.25 -3.12 -12.23
N GLY A 41 -20.25 -3.63 -11.51
CA GLY A 41 -19.65 -2.95 -10.36
C GLY A 41 -20.53 -2.85 -9.11
N LYS A 42 -21.65 -3.60 -9.01
CA LYS A 42 -22.50 -3.63 -7.79
C LYS A 42 -22.24 -4.83 -6.89
N VAL A 43 -21.27 -5.68 -7.23
CA VAL A 43 -20.73 -6.65 -6.28
C VAL A 43 -19.99 -5.92 -5.17
N LYS A 44 -20.42 -6.13 -3.91
CA LYS A 44 -19.76 -5.54 -2.74
C LYS A 44 -18.45 -6.25 -2.41
N ASP A 45 -18.44 -7.57 -2.55
CA ASP A 45 -17.28 -8.42 -2.31
C ASP A 45 -17.34 -9.68 -3.18
N LEU A 46 -16.17 -10.13 -3.62
CA LEU A 46 -15.97 -11.39 -4.32
C LEU A 46 -14.63 -11.99 -3.86
N GLY A 47 -14.71 -13.00 -3.00
CA GLY A 47 -13.52 -13.66 -2.47
C GLY A 47 -12.58 -14.18 -3.57
N ILE A 48 -11.27 -14.14 -3.29
CA ILE A 48 -10.19 -14.54 -4.21
C ILE A 48 -10.41 -15.95 -4.77
N ASN A 49 -10.93 -16.88 -3.96
CA ASN A 49 -11.24 -18.25 -4.38
C ASN A 49 -12.30 -18.36 -5.48
N LYS A 50 -13.13 -17.31 -5.67
CA LYS A 50 -14.11 -17.20 -6.76
C LYS A 50 -13.58 -16.36 -7.90
N LEU A 51 -12.86 -15.28 -7.57
CA LEU A 51 -12.32 -14.36 -8.55
C LEU A 51 -11.23 -15.02 -9.40
N ILE A 52 -10.25 -15.70 -8.79
CA ILE A 52 -9.13 -16.29 -9.52
C ILE A 52 -9.60 -17.33 -10.55
N PRO A 53 -10.46 -18.32 -10.22
CA PRO A 53 -10.98 -19.24 -11.25
C PRO A 53 -11.72 -18.54 -12.39
N LEU A 54 -12.51 -17.51 -12.09
CA LEU A 54 -13.19 -16.71 -13.12
C LEU A 54 -12.18 -16.03 -14.04
N LEU A 55 -11.12 -15.43 -13.49
CA LEU A 55 -10.06 -14.79 -14.27
C LEU A 55 -9.30 -15.82 -15.12
N SER A 56 -9.01 -17.01 -14.57
CA SER A 56 -8.34 -18.11 -15.28
C SER A 56 -9.14 -18.56 -16.51
N VAL A 57 -10.47 -18.66 -16.43
CA VAL A 57 -11.34 -18.99 -17.58
C VAL A 57 -11.17 -17.97 -18.71
N LEU A 58 -10.93 -16.70 -18.37
CA LEU A 58 -10.76 -15.61 -19.33
C LEU A 58 -9.31 -15.42 -19.80
N GLY A 59 -8.37 -16.21 -19.26
CA GLY A 59 -6.93 -16.04 -19.49
C GLY A 59 -6.37 -14.74 -18.91
N ILE A 60 -6.95 -14.24 -17.82
CA ILE A 60 -6.50 -13.04 -17.11
C ILE A 60 -5.68 -13.45 -15.89
N GLU A 61 -4.54 -12.79 -15.68
CA GLU A 61 -3.73 -12.95 -14.48
C GLU A 61 -3.88 -11.77 -13.53
N LEU A 62 -3.93 -12.07 -12.23
CA LEU A 62 -3.86 -11.07 -11.17
C LEU A 62 -2.42 -11.00 -10.63
N THR A 63 -1.70 -9.92 -10.94
CA THR A 63 -0.31 -9.74 -10.47
C THR A 63 -0.22 -8.70 -9.36
N THR A 64 0.65 -8.96 -8.39
CA THR A 64 1.07 -7.94 -7.41
C THR A 64 2.31 -7.25 -7.93
N ARG A 65 2.38 -5.93 -7.72
CA ARG A 65 3.56 -5.13 -8.04
C ARG A 65 3.81 -4.18 -6.87
N PRO A 66 5.08 -3.83 -6.58
CA PRO A 66 5.37 -2.74 -5.69
C PRO A 66 4.61 -1.49 -6.16
N ARG A 67 4.03 -0.74 -5.22
CA ARG A 67 3.48 0.58 -5.58
C ARG A 67 4.62 1.43 -6.17
N PRO A 68 4.35 2.18 -7.25
CA PRO A 68 5.36 3.05 -7.86
C PRO A 68 5.96 3.99 -6.82
N ASP A 69 7.17 4.49 -7.10
CA ASP A 69 7.84 5.46 -6.25
C ASP A 69 6.90 6.62 -5.97
N GLN A 70 6.56 6.74 -4.69
CA GLN A 70 5.86 7.89 -4.15
C GLN A 70 6.86 8.60 -3.28
N LYS A 71 6.84 9.94 -3.29
CA LYS A 71 7.64 10.79 -2.40
C LYS A 71 7.23 10.60 -0.93
N GLY A 72 7.53 9.45 -0.34
CA GLY A 72 7.25 9.04 1.03
C GLY A 72 7.98 9.91 2.03
N LEU A 73 9.25 10.23 1.80
CA LEU A 73 10.00 11.20 2.62
C LEU A 73 9.29 12.56 2.62
N TYR A 74 9.00 13.11 1.45
CA TYR A 74 8.26 14.37 1.31
C TYR A 74 6.91 14.36 2.04
N LYS A 75 6.12 13.30 1.85
CA LYS A 75 4.79 13.19 2.48
C LYS A 75 4.91 13.11 4.01
N ALA A 76 5.87 12.34 4.53
CA ALA A 76 6.11 12.24 5.95
C ALA A 76 6.55 13.58 6.57
N THR A 77 7.46 14.30 5.91
CA THR A 77 7.94 15.61 6.41
C THR A 77 6.86 16.68 6.36
N VAL A 78 6.08 16.77 5.28
CA VAL A 78 4.96 17.72 5.19
C VAL A 78 3.92 17.45 6.27
N SER A 79 3.56 16.18 6.53
CA SER A 79 2.63 15.85 7.60
C SER A 79 3.17 16.24 8.98
N ALA A 80 4.45 15.96 9.26
CA ALA A 80 5.04 16.26 10.56
C ALA A 80 5.21 17.77 10.82
N ASN A 81 5.51 18.55 9.78
CA ASN A 81 5.70 20.00 9.87
C ASN A 81 4.39 20.79 10.01
N VAL A 82 3.23 20.15 9.82
CA VAL A 82 1.92 20.78 10.11
C VAL A 82 1.65 20.76 11.62
N SER A 83 2.00 19.67 12.30
CA SER A 83 1.76 19.48 13.74
C SER A 83 2.75 20.28 14.60
N TYR A 84 3.94 20.58 14.09
CA TYR A 84 4.95 21.39 14.78
C TYR A 84 5.58 22.39 13.80
N LYS A 85 5.74 23.66 14.21
CA LYS A 85 6.51 24.66 13.45
C LYS A 85 7.96 24.22 13.35
N GLY A 86 8.29 23.42 12.34
CA GLY A 86 9.61 22.82 12.19
C GLY A 86 10.06 22.74 10.73
N ASP A 87 11.38 22.78 10.55
CA ASP A 87 12.07 22.68 9.26
C ASP A 87 12.50 21.22 8.98
N LEU A 88 11.70 20.21 9.37
CA LEU A 88 12.08 18.82 9.10
C LEU A 88 12.18 18.64 7.57
N THR A 89 13.40 18.44 7.09
CA THR A 89 13.68 18.23 5.67
C THR A 89 13.69 16.75 5.32
N GLU A 90 13.48 16.43 4.04
CA GLU A 90 13.61 15.04 3.55
C GLU A 90 15.00 14.47 3.85
N ARG A 91 16.05 15.31 3.79
CA ARG A 91 17.43 14.89 4.09
C ARG A 91 17.59 14.53 5.56
N LEU A 92 17.11 15.38 6.48
CA LEU A 92 17.20 15.10 7.92
C LEU A 92 16.44 13.83 8.29
N LEU A 93 15.22 13.65 7.75
CA LEU A 93 14.47 12.41 7.96
C LEU A 93 15.18 11.19 7.36
N ALA A 94 15.75 11.32 6.16
CA ALA A 94 16.50 10.25 5.52
C ALA A 94 17.75 9.84 6.32
N ASP A 95 18.55 10.82 6.74
CA ASP A 95 19.75 10.62 7.55
C ASP A 95 19.39 9.95 8.89
N ALA A 96 18.31 10.41 9.53
CA ALA A 96 17.82 9.82 10.76
C ALA A 96 17.40 8.35 10.58
N LEU A 97 16.58 8.05 9.56
CA LEU A 97 16.13 6.69 9.24
C LEU A 97 17.30 5.76 8.89
N ALA A 98 18.28 6.26 8.14
CA ALA A 98 19.45 5.48 7.72
C ALA A 98 20.39 5.16 8.89
N THR A 99 20.58 6.11 9.81
CA THR A 99 21.56 6.00 10.92
C THR A 99 20.95 5.52 12.24
N GLY A 100 19.63 5.62 12.38
CA GLY A 100 18.91 5.37 13.62
C GLY A 100 19.08 6.48 14.67
N ARG A 101 19.66 7.63 14.31
CA ARG A 101 19.87 8.76 15.21
C ARG A 101 18.82 9.84 14.95
N ILE A 102 18.09 10.22 16.00
CA ILE A 102 17.16 11.35 15.94
C ILE A 102 17.98 12.64 16.02
N PRO A 103 17.83 13.59 15.07
CA PRO A 103 18.44 14.90 15.19
C PRO A 103 17.87 15.65 16.40
N GLU A 104 18.72 16.34 17.14
CA GLU A 104 18.33 17.10 18.33
C GLU A 104 17.24 18.12 18.00
N GLY A 105 16.16 18.13 18.79
CA GLY A 105 15.02 19.03 18.62
C GLY A 105 13.98 18.57 17.59
N TYR A 106 14.13 17.37 17.01
CA TYR A 106 13.19 16.78 16.06
C TYR A 106 12.40 15.59 16.61
N GLU A 107 12.50 15.31 17.92
CA GLU A 107 11.84 14.19 18.58
C GLU A 107 10.32 14.24 18.37
N SER A 108 9.71 15.42 18.57
CA SER A 108 8.27 15.63 18.39
C SER A 108 7.79 15.35 16.96
N GLN A 109 8.54 15.81 15.95
CA GLN A 109 8.21 15.57 14.55
C GLN A 109 8.34 14.09 14.20
N LEU A 110 9.37 13.41 14.71
CA LEU A 110 9.57 11.98 14.47
C LEU A 110 8.53 11.13 15.20
N SER A 111 8.04 11.57 16.36
CA SER A 111 6.85 10.99 16.98
C SER A 111 5.64 11.11 16.05
N VAL A 112 5.35 12.29 15.49
CA VAL A 112 4.23 12.48 14.53
C VAL A 112 4.39 11.59 13.30
N VAL A 113 5.61 11.48 12.74
CA VAL A 113 5.88 10.59 11.60
C VAL A 113 5.49 9.13 11.92
N LEU A 114 5.68 8.67 13.15
CA LEU A 114 5.43 7.28 13.49
C LEU A 114 4.00 7.04 14.04
N ASP A 115 3.43 8.01 14.73
CA ASP A 115 2.12 7.88 15.38
C ASP A 115 0.94 8.30 14.49
N GLU A 116 1.11 9.35 13.68
CA GLU A 116 0.01 9.99 12.95
C GLU A 116 0.08 9.75 11.43
N VAL A 117 1.28 9.69 10.85
CA VAL A 117 1.42 9.50 9.40
C VAL A 117 0.96 8.09 9.00
N PRO A 118 0.23 7.92 7.88
CA PRO A 118 -0.18 6.60 7.40
C PRO A 118 1.01 5.64 7.26
N VAL A 119 0.88 4.39 7.74
CA VAL A 119 1.97 3.39 7.69
C VAL A 119 2.51 3.25 6.27
N SER A 120 1.64 3.26 5.27
CA SER A 120 2.03 3.16 3.87
C SER A 120 2.96 4.27 3.39
N VAL A 121 2.88 5.47 3.98
CA VAL A 121 3.80 6.58 3.71
C VAL A 121 5.14 6.35 4.40
N VAL A 122 5.14 5.90 5.66
CA VAL A 122 6.38 5.56 6.40
C VAL A 122 7.13 4.42 5.73
N VAL A 123 6.42 3.39 5.25
CA VAL A 123 7.01 2.28 4.47
C VAL A 123 7.69 2.82 3.21
N LYS A 124 7.04 3.75 2.50
CA LYS A 124 7.63 4.36 1.30
C LYS A 124 8.85 5.23 1.62
N ALA A 125 8.80 6.00 2.71
CA ALA A 125 9.97 6.75 3.18
C ALA A 125 11.14 5.81 3.49
N ALA A 126 10.90 4.69 4.17
CA ALA A 126 11.92 3.71 4.49
C ALA A 126 12.50 3.02 3.23
N GLU A 127 11.66 2.67 2.25
CA GLU A 127 12.09 2.12 0.95
C GLU A 127 12.95 3.13 0.17
N GLU A 128 12.57 4.41 0.16
CA GLU A 128 13.37 5.46 -0.45
C GLU A 128 14.73 5.60 0.24
N VAL A 129 14.77 5.61 1.58
CA VAL A 129 16.02 5.70 2.33
C VAL A 129 16.91 4.50 2.07
N ALA A 130 16.34 3.29 2.03
CA ALA A 130 17.10 2.08 1.72
C ALA A 130 17.77 2.18 0.34
N THR A 131 17.03 2.71 -0.65
CA THR A 131 17.52 2.89 -2.01
C THR A 131 18.60 3.98 -2.10
N ARG A 132 18.42 5.11 -1.41
CA ARG A 132 19.33 6.27 -1.47
C ARG A 132 20.62 6.08 -0.65
N SER A 133 20.53 5.43 0.51
CA SER A 133 21.64 5.31 1.47
C SER A 133 22.37 3.96 1.41
N GLY A 134 21.78 2.94 0.76
CA GLY A 134 22.29 1.57 0.79
C GLY A 134 22.03 0.84 2.12
N THR A 135 21.45 1.50 3.13
CA THR A 135 21.07 0.86 4.39
C THR A 135 19.96 -0.16 4.14
N PRO A 136 20.12 -1.43 4.56
CA PRO A 136 19.10 -2.45 4.34
C PRO A 136 17.77 -2.05 5.00
N LEU A 137 16.64 -2.26 4.30
CA LEU A 137 15.30 -1.92 4.80
C LEU A 137 15.05 -2.51 6.20
N ARG A 138 15.47 -3.76 6.43
CA ARG A 138 15.38 -4.43 7.75
C ARG A 138 16.07 -3.63 8.86
N GLN A 139 17.20 -3.00 8.57
CA GLN A 139 17.91 -2.18 9.56
C GLN A 139 17.13 -0.89 9.86
N ILE A 140 16.54 -0.25 8.84
CA ILE A 140 15.68 0.92 9.02
C ILE A 140 14.48 0.57 9.91
N TRP A 141 13.83 -0.58 9.69
CA TRP A 141 12.74 -1.04 10.55
C TRP A 141 13.16 -1.27 12.01
N LYS A 142 14.39 -1.76 12.26
CA LYS A 142 14.94 -1.86 13.62
C LYS A 142 15.10 -0.48 14.27
N HIS A 143 15.49 0.54 13.50
CA HIS A 143 15.58 1.91 14.00
C HIS A 143 14.19 2.45 14.38
N LEU A 144 13.17 2.22 13.53
CA LEU A 144 11.78 2.59 13.84
C LEU A 144 11.28 1.91 15.12
N ALA A 145 11.59 0.63 15.29
CA ALA A 145 11.25 -0.13 16.49
C ALA A 145 11.90 0.43 17.76
N ALA A 146 13.16 0.85 17.66
CA ALA A 146 13.88 1.48 18.76
C ALA A 146 13.26 2.84 19.12
N TRP A 147 13.04 3.71 18.13
CA TRP A 147 12.41 5.01 18.34
C TRP A 147 11.01 4.90 18.92
N SER A 148 10.25 3.88 18.51
CA SER A 148 8.92 3.64 19.09
C SER A 148 8.95 3.44 20.60
N LYS A 149 10.01 2.81 21.12
CA LYS A 149 10.22 2.62 22.55
C LYS A 149 10.77 3.89 23.19
N ASP A 150 11.80 4.48 22.60
CA ASP A 150 12.51 5.63 23.16
C ASP A 150 11.60 6.88 23.25
N LEU A 151 10.77 7.10 22.22
CA LEU A 151 9.81 8.20 22.15
C LEU A 151 8.47 7.89 22.82
N HIS A 152 8.30 6.69 23.39
CA HIS A 152 7.06 6.26 24.05
C HIS A 152 5.81 6.40 23.17
N LEU A 153 5.92 5.98 21.91
CA LEU A 153 4.85 6.13 20.92
C LEU A 153 3.64 5.28 21.28
N TYR A 154 2.44 5.81 21.04
CA TYR A 154 1.21 5.07 21.33
C TYR A 154 0.89 4.02 20.26
N ARG A 155 1.42 4.19 19.03
CA ARG A 155 1.22 3.25 17.94
C ARG A 155 2.16 2.04 18.07
N GLY A 156 1.70 1.01 18.78
CA GLY A 156 2.43 -0.24 19.02
C GLY A 156 2.56 -1.19 17.82
N ILE A 157 2.90 -0.69 16.62
CA ILE A 157 3.06 -1.51 15.40
C ILE A 157 4.52 -1.65 14.94
N TRP A 158 5.43 -0.91 15.58
CA TRP A 158 6.80 -0.74 15.09
C TRP A 158 7.78 -1.79 15.66
N GLY A 159 7.36 -2.64 16.60
CA GLY A 159 8.20 -3.63 17.28
C GLY A 159 7.45 -4.83 17.82
#